data_AF-A0A2U2Z998-F1
#
_entry.id   AF-A0A2U2Z998-F1
#
_cell.length_a   1.000
_cell.length_b   1.000
_cell.length_c   1.000
_cell.angle_alpha   90.00
_cell.angle_beta   90.00
_cell.angle_gamma   90.00
#
_symmetry.space_group_name_H-M   'P 1'
#
loop_
_entity.id
_entity.type
_entity.pdbx_description
1 polymer ?
#
loop_
_entity_poly.entity_id
_entity_poly.type
_entity_poly.pdbx_seq_one_letter_code
_entity_poly.pdbx_strand_id
1 'polypeptide(L)'
;MPQKAAAESLRAQFSTLGVADPVDLIKSEVMEDLPQLARFVLLRSLWRGAIDGWSESVSLDQLSAAQRLLAAGADREDLVRLVRAVAYEAVFATLDELDAGGAVNVSGVEAGWVVMESGEDGSPTGRALSGLHEDLLTMDPSGRDGADLWE
;
A
#
# COMPACT_ATOMS: atom_id res chain seq x y z
N MET A 1 25.37 -16.86 -13.01
CA MET A 1 25.53 -16.39 -11.61
C MET A 1 24.14 -16.22 -11.02
N PRO A 2 23.89 -16.65 -9.78
CA PRO A 2 22.57 -16.67 -9.16
C PRO A 2 21.87 -15.30 -9.13
N GLN A 3 22.62 -14.21 -8.87
CA GLN A 3 22.09 -12.84 -8.85
C GLN A 3 21.49 -12.38 -10.19
N LYS A 4 22.11 -12.78 -11.32
CA LYS A 4 21.60 -12.41 -12.65
C LYS A 4 20.25 -13.07 -12.95
N ALA A 5 20.11 -14.34 -12.60
CA ALA A 5 18.86 -15.08 -12.78
C ALA A 5 17.74 -14.54 -11.87
N ALA A 6 18.07 -14.18 -10.63
CA ALA A 6 17.12 -13.53 -9.71
C ALA A 6 16.62 -12.19 -10.26
N ALA A 7 17.53 -11.34 -10.76
CA ALA A 7 17.17 -10.05 -11.36
C ALA A 7 16.27 -10.19 -12.61
N GLU A 8 16.53 -11.19 -13.46
CA GLU A 8 15.71 -11.50 -14.63
C GLU A 8 14.30 -11.97 -14.22
N SER A 9 14.20 -12.82 -13.18
CA SER A 9 12.92 -13.25 -12.61
C SER A 9 12.10 -12.09 -12.05
N LEU A 10 12.72 -11.24 -11.22
CA LEU A 10 12.05 -10.07 -10.65
C LEU A 10 11.59 -9.08 -11.72
N ARG A 11 12.40 -8.87 -12.77
CA ARG A 11 12.00 -8.05 -13.92
C ARG A 11 10.72 -8.58 -14.59
N ALA A 12 10.61 -9.89 -14.78
CA ALA A 12 9.41 -10.49 -15.35
C ALA A 12 8.19 -10.26 -14.44
N GLN A 13 8.34 -10.47 -13.13
CA GLN A 13 7.26 -10.31 -12.16
C GLN A 13 6.77 -8.86 -12.07
N PHE A 14 7.69 -7.89 -11.94
CA PHE A 14 7.33 -6.47 -11.94
C PHE A 14 6.69 -6.02 -13.26
N SER A 15 7.15 -6.55 -14.39
CA SER A 15 6.52 -6.29 -15.69
C SER A 15 5.09 -6.84 -15.75
N THR A 16 4.83 -8.03 -15.21
CA THR A 16 3.47 -8.59 -15.08
C THR A 16 2.58 -7.73 -14.17
N LEU A 17 3.17 -7.12 -13.15
CA LEU A 17 2.50 -6.20 -12.23
C LEU A 17 2.34 -4.77 -12.79
N GLY A 18 2.82 -4.51 -14.00
CA GLY A 18 2.67 -3.23 -14.69
C GLY A 18 3.62 -2.12 -14.22
N VAL A 19 4.73 -2.46 -13.56
CA VAL A 19 5.76 -1.48 -13.16
C VAL A 19 6.60 -1.12 -14.37
N ALA A 20 6.60 0.16 -14.76
CA ALA A 20 7.25 0.63 -15.98
C ALA A 20 8.79 0.62 -15.90
N ASP A 21 9.36 0.97 -14.75
CA ASP A 21 10.81 0.98 -14.53
C ASP A 21 11.18 0.39 -13.14
N PRO A 22 11.28 -0.94 -13.02
CA PRO A 22 11.57 -1.59 -11.75
C PRO A 22 13.07 -1.68 -11.43
N VAL A 23 13.95 -0.94 -12.12
CA VAL A 23 15.41 -1.12 -12.01
C VAL A 23 15.90 -0.96 -10.57
N ASP A 24 15.47 0.09 -9.88
CA ASP A 24 15.91 0.35 -8.50
C ASP A 24 15.31 -0.64 -7.49
N LEU A 25 14.06 -1.08 -7.70
CA LEU A 25 13.43 -2.14 -6.90
C LEU A 25 14.20 -3.46 -7.03
N ILE A 26 14.51 -3.87 -8.27
CA ILE A 26 15.27 -5.10 -8.54
C ILE A 26 16.66 -5.02 -7.94
N LYS A 27 17.33 -3.87 -8.09
CA LYS A 27 18.67 -3.66 -7.54
C LYS A 27 18.64 -3.80 -6.02
N SER A 28 17.72 -3.13 -5.35
CA SER A 28 17.56 -3.18 -3.89
C SER A 28 17.28 -4.61 -3.42
N GLU A 29 16.42 -5.34 -4.12
CA GLU A 29 16.09 -6.71 -3.74
C GLU A 29 17.27 -7.69 -3.92
N VAL A 30 18.03 -7.55 -5.00
CA VAL A 30 19.16 -8.46 -5.29
C VAL A 30 20.43 -8.10 -4.51
N MET A 31 20.66 -6.81 -4.26
CA MET A 31 21.91 -6.31 -3.66
C MET A 31 21.80 -6.01 -2.17
N GLU A 32 20.62 -5.61 -1.70
CA GLU A 32 20.38 -5.15 -0.32
C GLU A 32 19.44 -6.11 0.43
N ASP A 33 18.98 -7.18 -0.22
CA ASP A 33 18.09 -8.21 0.34
C ASP A 33 16.74 -7.66 0.85
N LEU A 34 16.29 -6.54 0.29
CA LEU A 34 15.01 -5.92 0.63
C LEU A 34 13.85 -6.62 -0.11
N PRO A 35 12.73 -6.98 0.56
CA PRO A 35 11.62 -7.72 -0.04
C PRO A 35 10.71 -6.82 -0.91
N GLN A 36 11.27 -6.23 -1.98
CA GLN A 36 10.63 -5.21 -2.80
C GLN A 36 9.40 -5.74 -3.55
N LEU A 37 9.43 -6.97 -4.05
CA LEU A 37 8.27 -7.57 -4.68
C LEU A 37 7.10 -7.73 -3.69
N ALA A 38 7.37 -8.25 -2.48
CA ALA A 38 6.35 -8.43 -1.45
C ALA A 38 5.78 -7.07 -0.99
N ARG A 39 6.66 -6.08 -0.79
CA ARG A 39 6.29 -4.69 -0.47
C ARG A 39 5.37 -4.11 -1.54
N PHE A 40 5.76 -4.21 -2.81
CA PHE A 40 4.96 -3.69 -3.93
C PHE A 40 3.58 -4.34 -3.98
N VAL A 41 3.49 -5.67 -3.86
CA VAL A 41 2.22 -6.40 -3.91
C VAL A 41 1.29 -5.97 -2.76
N LEU A 42 1.82 -5.83 -1.54
CA LEU A 42 1.04 -5.37 -0.38
C LEU A 42 0.49 -3.96 -0.62
N LEU A 43 1.36 -3.00 -0.91
CA LEU A 43 0.97 -1.60 -1.03
C LEU A 43 0.02 -1.38 -2.22
N ARG A 44 0.27 -2.03 -3.37
CA ARG A 44 -0.63 -1.97 -4.54
C ARG A 44 -2.00 -2.57 -4.25
N SER A 45 -2.05 -3.64 -3.46
CA SER A 45 -3.32 -4.27 -3.05
C SER A 45 -4.11 -3.37 -2.10
N LEU A 46 -3.43 -2.72 -1.14
CA LEU A 46 -4.04 -1.75 -0.25
C LEU A 46 -4.58 -0.53 -1.01
N TRP A 47 -3.81 0.00 -1.95
CA TRP A 47 -4.28 1.11 -2.78
C TRP A 47 -5.56 0.73 -3.54
N ARG A 48 -5.52 -0.37 -4.28
CA ARG A 48 -6.66 -0.82 -5.09
C ARG A 48 -7.89 -1.14 -4.23
N GLY A 49 -7.70 -1.84 -3.11
CA GLY A 49 -8.79 -2.36 -2.30
C GLY A 49 -9.37 -1.34 -1.33
N ALA A 50 -8.52 -0.65 -0.58
CA ALA A 50 -8.95 0.24 0.50
C ALA A 50 -9.17 1.68 0.02
N ILE A 51 -8.42 2.16 -0.97
CA ILE A 51 -8.50 3.53 -1.48
C ILE A 51 -9.41 3.56 -2.71
N ASP A 52 -8.99 2.97 -3.83
CA ASP A 52 -9.77 2.99 -5.08
C ASP A 52 -11.06 2.16 -5.00
N GLY A 53 -11.16 1.28 -4.01
CA GLY A 53 -12.40 0.56 -3.70
C GLY A 53 -13.60 1.49 -3.52
N TRP A 54 -13.41 2.72 -3.06
CA TRP A 54 -14.47 3.73 -2.91
C TRP A 54 -14.95 4.36 -4.22
N SER A 55 -14.16 4.28 -5.29
CA SER A 55 -14.59 4.64 -6.65
C SER A 55 -15.27 3.47 -7.36
N GLU A 56 -14.77 2.25 -7.13
CA GLU A 56 -15.06 1.11 -8.02
C GLU A 56 -16.04 0.08 -7.44
N SER A 57 -16.08 -0.10 -6.11
CA SER A 57 -16.73 -1.27 -5.48
C SER A 57 -17.63 -0.95 -4.28
N VAL A 58 -17.30 0.07 -3.48
CA VAL A 58 -18.12 0.51 -2.35
C VAL A 58 -19.11 1.58 -2.83
N SER A 59 -20.39 1.28 -2.75
CA SER A 59 -21.43 2.24 -3.13
C SER A 59 -21.64 3.25 -2.00
N LEU A 60 -21.21 4.50 -2.21
CA LEU A 60 -21.56 5.63 -1.35
C LEU A 60 -23.07 5.71 -1.09
N ASP A 61 -23.89 5.30 -2.07
CA ASP A 61 -25.35 5.31 -1.96
C ASP A 61 -25.89 4.33 -0.91
N GLN A 62 -25.07 3.43 -0.36
CA GLN A 62 -25.46 2.57 0.78
C GLN A 62 -25.28 3.28 2.13
N LEU A 63 -24.51 4.36 2.19
CA LEU A 63 -24.28 5.12 3.42
C LEU A 63 -25.34 6.19 3.58
N SER A 64 -26.17 6.09 4.63
CA SER A 64 -27.23 7.07 4.88
C SER A 64 -26.73 8.51 5.02
N ALA A 65 -25.49 8.71 5.49
CA ALA A 65 -24.88 10.04 5.53
C ALA A 65 -24.59 10.59 4.13
N ALA A 66 -24.00 9.78 3.24
CA ALA A 66 -23.74 10.17 1.85
C ALA A 66 -25.05 10.41 1.08
N GLN A 67 -26.08 9.58 1.28
CA GLN A 67 -27.41 9.80 0.71
C GLN A 67 -27.98 11.18 1.09
N ARG A 68 -27.84 11.59 2.37
CA ARG A 68 -28.30 12.92 2.81
C ARG A 68 -27.48 14.05 2.20
N LEU A 69 -26.17 13.88 2.04
CA LEU A 69 -25.30 14.88 1.41
C LEU A 69 -25.66 15.04 -0.08
N LEU A 70 -25.84 13.94 -0.80
CA LEU A 70 -26.28 13.94 -2.20
C LEU A 70 -27.66 14.57 -2.35
N ALA A 71 -28.61 14.24 -1.46
CA ALA A 71 -29.94 14.86 -1.45
C ALA A 71 -29.90 16.37 -1.13
N ALA A 72 -28.88 16.83 -0.40
CA ALA A 72 -28.63 18.24 -0.13
C ALA A 72 -27.91 18.96 -1.29
N GLY A 73 -27.61 18.25 -2.38
CA GLY A 73 -26.98 18.82 -3.58
C GLY A 73 -25.45 18.77 -3.60
N ALA A 74 -24.82 17.98 -2.72
CA ALA A 74 -23.38 17.73 -2.81
C ALA A 74 -23.04 17.02 -4.12
N ASP A 75 -21.91 17.39 -4.72
CA ASP A 75 -21.39 16.71 -5.90
C ASP A 75 -20.90 15.30 -5.55
N ARG A 76 -21.19 14.33 -6.42
CA ARG A 76 -20.85 12.93 -6.18
C ARG A 76 -19.35 12.67 -6.31
N GLU A 77 -18.71 13.27 -7.31
CA GLU A 77 -17.28 13.08 -7.56
C GLU A 77 -16.45 13.66 -6.41
N ASP A 78 -16.86 14.82 -5.89
CA ASP A 78 -16.24 15.41 -4.70
C ASP A 78 -16.40 14.53 -3.46
N LEU A 79 -17.57 13.90 -3.26
CA LEU A 79 -17.75 12.95 -2.17
C LEU A 79 -16.88 11.70 -2.33
N VAL A 80 -16.72 11.18 -3.54
CA VAL A 80 -15.82 10.04 -3.83
C VAL A 80 -14.37 10.42 -3.53
N ARG A 81 -13.93 11.62 -3.98
CA ARG A 81 -12.58 12.12 -3.70
C ARG A 81 -12.33 12.27 -2.21
N LEU A 82 -13.29 12.85 -1.47
CA LEU A 82 -13.22 12.98 -0.02
C LEU A 82 -13.03 11.63 0.68
N VAL A 83 -13.82 10.61 0.33
CA VAL A 83 -13.69 9.30 1.00
C VAL A 83 -12.40 8.58 0.60
N ARG A 84 -11.91 8.76 -0.64
CA ARG A 84 -10.60 8.23 -1.06
C ARG A 84 -9.47 8.87 -0.28
N ALA A 85 -9.51 10.19 -0.09
CA ALA A 85 -8.54 10.92 0.72
C ALA A 85 -8.54 10.43 2.18
N VAL A 86 -9.72 10.27 2.80
CA VAL A 86 -9.84 9.73 4.17
C VAL A 86 -9.34 8.28 4.25
N ALA A 87 -9.65 7.45 3.24
CA ALA A 87 -9.17 6.08 3.19
C ALA A 87 -7.64 6.01 3.05
N TYR A 88 -7.06 6.86 2.21
CA TYR A 88 -5.61 7.01 2.09
C TYR A 88 -4.97 7.35 3.44
N GLU A 89 -5.46 8.39 4.13
CA GLU A 89 -4.93 8.80 5.45
C GLU A 89 -5.03 7.69 6.50
N ALA A 90 -6.14 6.95 6.51
CA ALA A 90 -6.33 5.82 7.42
C ALA A 90 -5.35 4.66 7.12
N VAL A 91 -5.11 4.36 5.84
CA VAL A 91 -4.13 3.33 5.43
C VAL A 91 -2.72 3.80 5.77
N PHE A 92 -2.36 5.05 5.47
CA PHE A 92 -1.07 5.64 5.78
C PHE A 92 -0.76 5.53 7.28
N ALA A 93 -1.67 6.01 8.15
CA ALA A 93 -1.50 5.94 9.59
C ALA A 93 -1.38 4.51 10.11
N THR A 94 -2.09 3.56 9.49
CA THR A 94 -1.97 2.13 9.83
C THR A 94 -0.60 1.59 9.46
N LEU A 95 -0.08 1.93 8.27
CA LEU A 95 1.24 1.49 7.82
C LEU A 95 2.35 2.11 8.67
N ASP A 96 2.23 3.37 9.07
CA ASP A 96 3.19 4.04 9.96
C ASP A 96 3.28 3.34 11.32
N GLU A 97 2.14 2.98 11.93
CA GLU A 97 2.13 2.21 13.18
C GLU A 97 2.70 0.79 12.99
N LEU A 98 2.45 0.16 11.84
CA LEU A 98 3.02 -1.14 11.51
C LEU A 98 4.55 -1.08 11.36
N ASP A 99 5.08 0.00 10.77
CA ASP A 99 6.51 0.27 10.66
C ASP A 99 7.14 0.55 12.03
N ALA A 100 6.41 1.22 12.94
CA ALA A 100 6.88 1.56 14.27
C ALA A 100 7.01 0.34 15.20
N GLY A 101 6.17 -0.70 15.03
CA GLY A 101 6.40 -2.03 15.60
C GLY A 101 6.22 -2.17 17.12
N GLY A 102 5.64 -1.17 17.81
CA GLY A 102 5.42 -1.20 19.27
C GLY A 102 5.56 0.15 19.99
N ALA A 103 5.27 1.26 19.32
CA ALA A 103 5.49 2.62 19.86
C ALA A 103 4.66 2.94 21.13
N VAL A 104 3.58 2.21 21.38
CA VAL A 104 2.65 2.44 22.51
C VAL A 104 3.04 1.67 23.78
N ASN A 105 4.17 0.95 23.79
CA ASN A 105 4.59 0.21 24.98
C ASN A 105 4.79 1.14 26.19
N VAL A 106 4.02 0.87 27.25
CA VAL A 106 4.17 1.51 28.55
C VAL A 106 5.12 0.70 29.42
N SER A 107 5.69 1.34 30.44
CA SER A 107 6.60 0.69 31.39
C SER A 107 6.02 -0.63 31.92
N GLY A 108 6.74 -1.74 31.69
CA GLY A 108 6.35 -3.08 32.13
C GLY A 108 5.61 -3.93 31.08
N VAL A 109 5.40 -3.41 29.87
CA VAL A 109 4.89 -4.17 28.71
C VAL A 109 5.93 -4.14 27.60
N GLU A 110 6.48 -5.31 27.26
CA GLU A 110 7.35 -5.49 26.11
C GLU A 110 6.66 -6.39 25.09
N ALA A 111 5.86 -5.76 24.21
CA ALA A 111 5.24 -6.41 23.08
C ALA A 111 5.65 -5.67 21.80
N GLY A 112 6.28 -6.37 20.86
CA GLY A 112 6.67 -5.81 19.58
C GLY A 112 6.24 -6.70 18.43
N TRP A 113 6.16 -6.12 17.24
CA TRP A 113 5.90 -6.84 16.01
C TRP A 113 6.76 -6.29 14.88
N VAL A 114 6.82 -7.07 13.80
CA VAL A 114 7.43 -6.67 12.54
C VAL A 114 6.58 -7.23 11.42
N VAL A 115 6.32 -6.41 10.40
CA VAL A 115 5.72 -6.89 9.16
C VAL A 115 6.84 -7.49 8.31
N MET A 116 6.61 -8.68 7.78
CA MET A 116 7.67 -9.49 7.17
C MET A 116 7.12 -10.31 6.00
N GLU A 117 7.97 -10.53 5.01
CA GLU A 117 7.67 -11.41 3.88
C GLU A 117 7.46 -12.85 4.38
N SER A 118 6.48 -13.52 3.78
CA SER A 118 6.22 -14.94 3.98
C SER A 118 6.78 -15.76 2.82
N GLY A 119 7.33 -16.93 3.12
CA GLY A 119 7.61 -17.97 2.13
C GLY A 119 6.31 -18.58 1.58
N GLU A 120 6.45 -19.46 0.59
CA GLU A 120 5.31 -20.15 -0.05
C GLU A 120 4.47 -20.98 0.94
N ASP A 121 5.08 -21.45 2.03
CA ASP A 121 4.43 -22.22 3.10
C ASP A 121 3.83 -21.33 4.21
N GLY A 122 3.91 -20.01 4.06
CA GLY A 122 3.45 -19.04 5.05
C GLY A 122 4.44 -18.81 6.21
N SER A 123 5.61 -19.45 6.19
CA SER A 123 6.63 -19.20 7.20
C SER A 123 7.28 -17.82 7.03
N PRO A 124 7.67 -17.14 8.13
CA PRO A 124 8.37 -15.85 8.04
C PRO A 124 9.77 -16.03 7.45
N THR A 125 10.15 -15.23 6.45
CA THR A 125 11.46 -15.34 5.79
C THR A 125 12.60 -14.67 6.55
N GLY A 126 12.28 -13.82 7.53
CA GLY A 126 13.22 -12.92 8.21
C GLY A 126 13.38 -11.56 7.53
N ARG A 127 12.83 -11.38 6.31
CA ARG A 127 12.96 -10.15 5.51
C ARG A 127 11.83 -9.18 5.88
N ALA A 128 12.17 -8.16 6.66
CA ALA A 128 11.21 -7.17 7.13
C ALA A 128 10.75 -6.23 6.00
N LEU A 129 9.46 -5.90 6.02
CA LEU A 129 8.88 -4.82 5.22
C LEU A 129 8.91 -3.57 6.11
N SER A 130 9.74 -2.59 5.76
CA SER A 130 9.92 -1.35 6.54
C SER A 130 9.67 -0.11 5.67
N GLY A 131 9.28 0.99 6.30
CA GLY A 131 8.98 2.27 5.65
C GLY A 131 7.75 2.20 4.74
N LEU A 132 6.83 1.25 4.95
CA LEU A 132 5.63 1.02 4.12
C LEU A 132 4.82 2.28 3.86
N HIS A 133 4.66 3.14 4.87
CA HIS A 133 3.92 4.39 4.72
C HIS A 133 4.55 5.35 3.70
N GLU A 134 5.88 5.37 3.56
CA GLU A 134 6.61 6.32 2.70
C GLU A 134 6.33 6.12 1.21
N ASP A 135 6.14 4.87 0.78
CA ASP A 135 5.93 4.56 -0.65
C ASP A 135 4.44 4.44 -1.03
N LEU A 136 3.50 4.61 -0.09
CA LEU A 136 2.08 4.36 -0.37
C LEU A 136 1.56 5.18 -1.56
N LEU A 137 1.91 6.47 -1.65
CA LEU A 137 1.49 7.34 -2.77
C LEU A 137 1.97 6.84 -4.12
N THR A 138 3.18 6.29 -4.18
CA THR A 138 3.78 5.78 -5.44
C THR A 138 3.02 4.58 -6.01
N MET A 139 2.12 3.98 -5.21
CA MET A 139 1.25 2.88 -5.66
C MET A 139 -0.01 3.35 -6.37
N ASP A 140 -0.20 4.64 -6.57
CA ASP A 140 -1.25 5.17 -7.44
C ASP A 140 -1.14 4.58 -8.87
N PRO A 141 -2.15 3.82 -9.35
CA PRO A 141 -2.17 3.29 -10.71
C PRO A 141 -2.14 4.37 -11.79
N SER A 142 -2.55 5.60 -11.48
CA SER A 142 -2.51 6.73 -12.41
C SER A 142 -1.10 7.27 -12.63
N GLY A 143 -0.15 6.93 -11.74
CA GLY A 143 1.22 7.43 -11.76
C GLY A 143 1.34 8.92 -11.42
N ARG A 144 0.35 9.47 -10.72
CA ARG A 144 0.32 10.88 -10.26
C ARG A 144 0.51 10.99 -8.76
N ASP A 145 0.96 9.92 -8.11
CA ASP A 145 1.24 9.86 -6.69
C ASP A 145 0.09 10.40 -5.82
N GLY A 146 -1.15 10.02 -6.16
CA GLY A 146 -2.34 10.43 -5.41
C GLY A 146 -2.67 11.92 -5.46
N ALA A 147 -2.11 12.68 -6.41
CA ALA A 147 -2.34 14.12 -6.53
C ALA A 147 -3.83 14.49 -6.59
N ASP A 148 -4.66 13.63 -7.18
CA ASP A 148 -6.10 13.83 -7.30
C ASP A 148 -6.87 13.75 -5.98
N LEU A 149 -6.25 13.26 -4.89
CA LEU A 149 -6.88 13.19 -3.56
C LEU A 149 -7.08 14.57 -2.93
N TRP A 150 -6.32 15.58 -3.38
CA TRP A 150 -6.22 16.90 -2.75
C TRP A 150 -6.74 18.06 -3.63
N GLU A 151 -7.33 17.74 -4.78
CA GLU A 151 -7.93 18.71 -5.73
C GLU A 151 -9.43 18.94 -5.50
#